data_AF-A0A1E4GYP7-F1
#
_entry.id   AF-A0A1E4GYP7-F1
#
_cell.length_a   1.000
_cell.length_b   1.000
_cell.length_c   1.000
_cell.angle_alpha   90.00
_cell.angle_beta   90.00
_cell.angle_gamma   90.00
#
_symmetry.space_group_name_H-M   'P 1'
#
loop_
_entity.id
_entity.type
_entity.pdbx_description
1 polymer ?
#
loop_
_entity_poly.entity_id
_entity_poly.type
_entity_poly.pdbx_seq_one_letter_code
_entity_poly.pdbx_strand_id
1 'polypeptide(L)'
;MVDLDDYIDGGDEAGDVAADFAALKDCLKALADAVASTNLAVINAAQGDPPAATQRVQASVAALKRFHEAYKVLEQADEAEADDEA
;
A
#
# COMPACT_ATOMS: atom_id res chain seq x y z
N MET A 1 13.03 13.02 -20.10
CA MET A 1 12.60 12.26 -18.91
C MET A 1 13.70 12.50 -17.89
N VAL A 2 13.33 12.92 -16.69
CA VAL A 2 14.28 13.02 -15.58
C VAL A 2 14.40 11.61 -15.02
N ASP A 3 15.60 11.04 -15.04
CA ASP A 3 15.86 9.74 -14.44
C ASP A 3 15.96 9.90 -12.92
N LEU A 4 15.18 9.10 -12.20
CA LEU A 4 15.09 9.15 -10.74
C LEU A 4 16.36 8.62 -10.06
N ASP A 5 17.20 7.89 -10.82
CA ASP A 5 18.49 7.38 -10.36
C ASP A 5 19.51 8.51 -10.09
N ASP A 6 19.32 9.71 -10.69
CA ASP A 6 20.18 10.88 -10.46
C ASP A 6 19.95 11.54 -9.08
N TYR A 7 18.90 11.15 -8.35
CA TYR A 7 18.60 11.66 -7.00
C TYR A 7 18.97 10.68 -5.87
N ILE A 8 19.40 9.46 -6.21
CA ILE A 8 19.82 8.45 -5.24
C ILE A 8 21.35 8.49 -5.16
N ASP A 9 21.86 9.44 -4.36
CA ASP A 9 23.29 9.52 -4.05
C ASP A 9 23.67 8.33 -3.17
N GLY A 10 24.62 7.51 -3.63
CA GLY A 10 24.94 6.19 -3.09
C GLY A 10 25.72 6.23 -1.78
N GLY A 11 25.07 6.64 -0.69
CA GLY A 11 25.45 6.27 0.68
C GLY A 11 24.76 4.97 1.11
N ASP A 12 25.32 4.25 2.08
CA ASP A 12 24.81 2.96 2.59
C ASP A 12 23.33 3.01 3.11
N GLU A 13 22.72 4.20 3.19
CA GLU A 13 21.28 4.44 3.46
C GLU A 13 20.36 4.31 2.21
N ALA A 14 20.91 4.30 1.00
CA ALA A 14 20.13 4.23 -0.25
C ALA A 14 19.37 2.88 -0.42
N GLY A 15 19.75 1.86 0.36
CA GLY A 15 19.08 0.56 0.38
C GLY A 15 17.70 0.56 1.02
N ASP A 16 17.39 1.55 1.87
CA ASP A 16 16.13 1.61 2.62
C ASP A 16 15.09 2.50 1.92
N VAL A 17 15.52 3.69 1.45
CA VAL A 17 14.64 4.65 0.76
C VAL A 17 13.97 4.06 -0.47
N ALA A 18 14.68 3.27 -1.27
CA ALA A 18 14.10 2.61 -2.44
C ALA A 18 13.04 1.56 -2.06
N ALA A 19 13.26 0.84 -0.94
CA ALA A 19 12.31 -0.12 -0.39
C ALA A 19 11.07 0.59 0.17
N ASP A 20 11.25 1.70 0.87
CA ASP A 20 10.17 2.53 1.38
C ASP A 20 9.32 3.15 0.29
N PHE A 21 9.94 3.67 -0.78
CA PHE A 21 9.19 4.17 -1.93
C PHE A 21 8.38 3.06 -2.60
N ALA A 22 8.92 1.84 -2.67
CA ALA A 22 8.18 0.69 -3.19
C ALA A 22 7.01 0.30 -2.27
N ALA A 23 7.24 0.24 -0.96
CA ALA A 23 6.23 -0.05 0.04
C ALA A 23 5.11 1.01 0.04
N LEU A 24 5.46 2.31 0.00
CA LEU A 24 4.50 3.41 -0.10
C LEU A 24 3.66 3.30 -1.38
N LYS A 25 4.28 3.02 -2.52
CA LYS A 25 3.57 2.82 -3.78
C LYS A 25 2.59 1.65 -3.69
N ASP A 26 2.98 0.55 -3.06
CA ASP A 26 2.14 -0.63 -2.91
C ASP A 26 1.00 -0.39 -1.91
N CYS A 27 1.24 0.35 -0.82
CA CYS A 27 0.21 0.89 0.05
C CYS A 27 -0.83 1.69 -0.74
N LEU A 28 -0.41 2.68 -1.53
CA LEU A 28 -1.34 3.54 -2.29
C LEU A 28 -2.18 2.74 -3.30
N LYS A 29 -1.56 1.78 -4.00
CA LYS A 29 -2.29 0.90 -4.93
C LYS A 29 -3.28 0.01 -4.19
N ALA A 30 -2.87 -0.61 -3.09
CA ALA A 30 -3.74 -1.48 -2.30
C ALA A 30 -4.92 -0.71 -1.70
N LEU A 31 -4.70 0.54 -1.27
CA LEU A 31 -5.76 1.42 -0.80
C LEU A 31 -6.75 1.78 -1.92
N ALA A 32 -6.25 2.13 -3.12
CA ALA A 32 -7.09 2.41 -4.27
C ALA A 32 -7.95 1.21 -4.66
N ASP A 33 -7.38 -0.01 -4.68
CA ASP A 33 -8.09 -1.26 -4.93
C ASP A 33 -9.20 -1.52 -3.89
N ALA A 34 -8.92 -1.23 -2.61
CA ALA A 34 -9.87 -1.41 -1.52
C ALA A 34 -11.08 -0.47 -1.69
N VAL A 35 -10.82 0.82 -1.95
CA VAL A 35 -11.87 1.83 -2.16
C VAL A 35 -12.73 1.48 -3.38
N ALA A 36 -12.10 1.13 -4.50
CA ALA A 36 -12.81 0.74 -5.72
C ALA A 36 -13.70 -0.49 -5.47
N SER A 37 -13.18 -1.50 -4.76
CA SER A 37 -13.94 -2.70 -4.42
C SER A 37 -15.11 -2.40 -3.49
N THR A 38 -14.93 -1.55 -2.48
CA THR A 38 -16.02 -1.11 -1.59
C THR A 38 -17.12 -0.38 -2.36
N ASN A 39 -16.76 0.52 -3.29
CA ASN A 39 -17.73 1.23 -4.12
C ASN A 39 -18.55 0.26 -4.98
N LEU A 40 -17.90 -0.73 -5.59
CA LEU A 40 -18.60 -1.78 -6.33
C LEU A 40 -19.51 -2.64 -5.44
N ALA A 41 -19.11 -2.90 -4.19
CA ALA A 41 -19.95 -3.62 -3.24
C ALA A 41 -21.27 -2.87 -2.98
N VAL A 42 -21.18 -1.55 -2.75
CA VAL A 42 -22.36 -0.70 -2.54
C VAL A 42 -23.27 -0.68 -3.78
N ILE A 43 -22.68 -0.55 -4.98
CA ILE A 43 -23.44 -0.57 -6.24
C ILE A 43 -24.18 -1.90 -6.42
N ASN A 44 -23.50 -3.03 -6.24
CA ASN A 44 -24.12 -4.36 -6.38
C ASN A 44 -25.23 -4.58 -5.34
N ALA A 45 -25.03 -4.13 -4.10
CA ALA A 45 -26.06 -4.21 -3.07
C ALA A 45 -27.30 -3.37 -3.45
N ALA A 46 -27.10 -2.15 -3.97
CA ALA A 46 -28.19 -1.29 -4.45
C ALA A 46 -28.92 -1.88 -5.67
N GLN A 47 -28.24 -2.69 -6.48
CA GLN A 47 -28.83 -3.42 -7.62
C GLN A 47 -29.56 -4.70 -7.22
N GLY A 48 -29.56 -5.07 -5.93
CA GLY A 48 -30.20 -6.30 -5.47
C GLY A 48 -29.39 -7.56 -5.75
N ASP A 49 -28.06 -7.44 -5.87
CA ASP A 49 -27.12 -8.58 -6.00
C ASP A 49 -26.21 -8.72 -4.75
N PRO A 50 -26.72 -9.28 -3.64
CA PRO A 50 -25.93 -9.52 -2.43
C PRO A 50 -24.72 -10.45 -2.62
N PRO A 51 -24.78 -11.52 -3.44
CA PRO A 51 -23.60 -12.33 -3.73
C PRO A 51 -22.45 -11.53 -4.36
N ALA A 52 -22.73 -10.73 -5.40
CA ALA A 52 -21.71 -9.89 -6.02
C ALA A 52 -21.21 -8.81 -5.06
N ALA A 53 -22.08 -8.22 -4.24
CA ALA A 53 -21.68 -7.29 -3.20
C ALA A 53 -20.70 -7.92 -2.19
N THR A 54 -20.99 -9.15 -1.74
CA THR A 54 -20.17 -9.89 -0.78
C THR A 54 -18.79 -10.19 -1.35
N GLN A 55 -18.71 -10.62 -2.62
CA GLN A 55 -17.44 -10.86 -3.29
C GLN A 55 -16.57 -9.59 -3.34
N ARG A 56 -17.19 -8.43 -3.55
CA ARG A 56 -16.48 -7.14 -3.58
C ARG A 56 -16.00 -6.69 -2.20
N VAL A 57 -16.77 -6.95 -1.14
CA VAL A 57 -16.29 -6.74 0.24
C VAL A 57 -15.06 -7.61 0.53
N GLN A 58 -15.09 -8.89 0.14
CA GLN A 58 -13.94 -9.78 0.33
C GLN A 58 -12.70 -9.31 -0.44
N ALA A 59 -12.88 -8.81 -1.66
CA ALA A 59 -11.80 -8.21 -2.45
C ALA A 59 -11.21 -6.96 -1.78
N SER A 60 -12.07 -6.11 -1.21
CA SER A 60 -11.65 -4.93 -0.43
C SER A 60 -10.82 -5.33 0.80
N VAL A 61 -11.27 -6.32 1.56
CA VAL A 61 -10.53 -6.86 2.71
C VAL A 61 -9.18 -7.44 2.30
N ALA A 62 -9.12 -8.17 1.18
CA ALA A 62 -7.85 -8.70 0.67
C ALA A 62 -6.88 -7.58 0.26
N ALA A 63 -7.38 -6.49 -0.32
CA ALA A 63 -6.58 -5.31 -0.62
C ALA A 63 -6.07 -4.62 0.65
N LEU A 64 -6.90 -4.48 1.69
CA LEU A 64 -6.46 -3.93 2.98
C LEU A 64 -5.40 -4.79 3.69
N LYS A 65 -5.45 -6.11 3.53
CA LYS A 65 -4.36 -6.99 4.00
C LYS A 65 -3.05 -6.71 3.27
N ARG A 66 -3.09 -6.55 1.94
CA ARG A 66 -1.90 -6.17 1.15
C ARG A 66 -1.36 -4.80 1.57
N PHE A 67 -2.24 -3.84 1.82
CA PHE A 67 -1.87 -2.54 2.38
C PHE A 67 -1.11 -2.71 3.70
N HIS A 68 -1.66 -3.48 4.64
CA HIS A 68 -1.04 -3.66 5.95
C HIS A 68 0.34 -4.31 5.86
N GLU A 69 0.52 -5.32 5.01
CA GLU A 69 1.84 -5.94 4.82
C GLU A 69 2.87 -4.98 4.21
N ALA A 70 2.45 -4.12 3.27
CA ALA A 70 3.34 -3.08 2.73
C ALA A 70 3.63 -1.99 3.78
N TYR A 71 2.64 -1.64 4.61
CA TYR A 71 2.78 -0.61 5.64
C TYR A 71 3.75 -1.01 6.75
N LYS A 72 3.83 -2.30 7.10
CA LYS A 72 4.81 -2.80 8.08
C LYS A 72 6.26 -2.52 7.67
N VAL A 73 6.55 -2.47 6.38
CA VAL A 73 7.90 -2.14 5.89
C VAL A 73 8.24 -0.70 6.29
N LEU A 74 7.27 0.21 6.13
CA LEU A 74 7.43 1.62 6.51
C LEU A 74 7.53 1.80 8.03
N GLU A 75 6.73 1.07 8.82
CA GLU A 75 6.83 1.13 10.29
C GLU A 75 8.19 0.62 10.81
N GLN A 76 8.80 -0.36 10.12
CA GLN A 76 10.10 -0.89 10.49
C GLN A 76 11.25 0.06 10.15
N ALA A 77 11.12 0.84 9.07
CA ALA A 77 12.06 1.91 8.74
C ALA A 77 12.05 3.01 9.82
N ASP A 78 10.86 3.45 10.26
CA ASP A 78 10.71 4.45 11.34
C ASP A 78 11.34 3.99 12.67
N GLU A 79 11.27 2.69 13.01
CA GLU A 79 11.88 2.13 14.22
C GLU A 79 13.41 2.00 14.10
N ALA A 80 13.94 1.74 12.91
CA ALA A 80 15.38 1.64 12.66
C ALA A 80 16.09 3.00 12.73
N GLU A 81 15.48 4.05 12.17
CA GLU A 81 16.01 5.42 12.27
C GLU A 81 16.08 5.91 13.74
N ALA A 82 15.15 5.49 14.59
CA ALA A 82 15.12 5.88 16.00
C ALA A 82 16.23 5.24 16.86
N ASP A 83 16.71 4.05 16.50
CA ASP A 83 17.76 3.33 17.23
C ASP A 83 19.18 3.78 16.83
N ASP A 84 19.39 4.30 15.62
CA ASP A 84 20.69 4.84 15.16
C ASP A 84 20.99 6.26 15.70
N GLU A 85 19.98 6.98 16.22
CA GLU A 85 20.15 8.31 16.83
C GLU A 85 20.42 8.29 18.37
N ALA A 86 20.51 7.12 19.01
CA ALA A 86 20.62 6.94 20.48
C ALA A 86 22.03 6.58 21.00
#